data_AF-A0A4Y9NY89-F1
#
_entry.id   AF-A0A4Y9NY89-F1
#
_cell.length_a   1.000
_cell.length_b   1.000
_cell.length_c   1.000
_cell.angle_alpha   90.00
_cell.angle_beta   90.00
_cell.angle_gamma   90.00
#
_symmetry.space_group_name_H-M   'P 1'
#
loop_
_entity.id
_entity.type
_entity.pdbx_description
1 polymer ?
#
loop_
_entity_poly.entity_id
_entity_poly.type
_entity_poly.pdbx_seq_one_letter_code
_entity_poly.pdbx_strand_id
1 'polypeptide(L)'
;MSGSEPEPPGLRSEFAAAPLRNYFGRPEADEEVDQLGLDRRRLPMLASEIPGPLTEVRAWADHLLPAGFRQGVAGGLFTTDGRHVGFLSLLCADPSRPNPPDRRIVAAVTAVIADDLDRTREIAETALVIGRASAGVVLTRGGDVLPLPGLPDDRLLAPGSPVLAVAADELADNDAYTTFLAPAPGTGSCAHPATCAASPPWTSGSWDCSSRA
;
A
#
# COMPACT_ATOMS: atom_id res chain seq x y z
N MET A 1 -42.13 -0.32 36.17
CA MET A 1 -41.81 -1.25 35.06
C MET A 1 -41.22 -0.40 33.95
N SER A 2 -39.90 -0.23 33.95
CA SER A 2 -39.15 0.29 32.79
C SER A 2 -38.33 -0.88 32.29
N GLY A 3 -38.72 -1.43 31.16
CA GLY A 3 -37.94 -2.43 30.45
C GLY A 3 -36.74 -1.73 29.81
N SER A 4 -35.54 -2.12 30.23
CA SER A 4 -34.32 -1.83 29.49
C SER A 4 -34.31 -2.73 28.26
N GLU A 5 -34.48 -2.12 27.10
CA GLU A 5 -34.25 -2.75 25.80
C GLU A 5 -32.76 -3.15 25.71
N PRO A 6 -32.41 -4.38 25.32
CA PRO A 6 -31.02 -4.76 25.16
C PRO A 6 -30.45 -4.07 23.92
N GLU A 7 -29.48 -3.18 24.14
CA GLU A 7 -28.58 -2.64 23.11
C GLU A 7 -28.06 -3.79 22.22
N PRO A 8 -28.08 -3.63 20.88
CA PRO A 8 -27.54 -4.64 19.98
C PRO A 8 -26.04 -4.83 20.23
N PRO A 9 -25.51 -6.07 20.16
CA PRO A 9 -24.09 -6.30 20.39
C PRO A 9 -23.27 -5.57 19.32
N GLY A 10 -22.69 -4.43 19.72
CA GLY A 10 -21.66 -3.76 18.96
C GLY A 10 -20.55 -4.74 18.63
N LEU A 11 -20.06 -4.68 17.40
CA LEU A 11 -18.82 -5.31 16.94
C LEU A 11 -17.68 -4.93 17.89
N ARG A 12 -17.46 -5.73 18.94
CA ARG A 12 -16.36 -5.55 19.88
C ARG A 12 -15.09 -6.10 19.25
N SER A 13 -14.27 -5.22 18.70
CA SER A 13 -12.88 -5.53 18.35
C SER A 13 -12.01 -5.55 19.61
N GLU A 14 -12.30 -6.42 20.59
CA GLU A 14 -11.43 -6.63 21.77
C GLU A 14 -10.19 -7.47 21.43
N PHE A 15 -9.96 -7.76 20.15
CA PHE A 15 -8.70 -8.35 19.72
C PHE A 15 -7.57 -7.34 19.87
N ALA A 16 -6.69 -7.58 20.84
CA ALA A 16 -5.40 -6.91 20.89
C ALA A 16 -4.60 -7.33 19.64
N ALA A 17 -4.62 -6.50 18.60
CA ALA A 17 -3.97 -6.81 17.33
C ALA A 17 -2.43 -6.78 17.40
N ALA A 18 -1.86 -6.15 18.44
CA ALA A 18 -0.42 -5.93 18.54
C ALA A 18 0.43 -7.22 18.60
N PRO A 19 0.08 -8.27 19.37
CA PRO A 19 0.81 -9.53 19.35
C PRO A 19 0.80 -10.22 17.97
N LEU A 20 -0.36 -10.26 17.29
CA LEU A 20 -0.46 -10.85 15.96
C LEU A 20 0.32 -10.03 14.91
N ARG A 21 0.25 -8.70 15.00
CA ARG A 21 1.05 -7.81 14.15
C ARG A 21 2.56 -8.03 14.36
N ASN A 22 2.99 -8.20 15.60
CA ASN A 22 4.39 -8.49 15.92
C ASN A 22 4.84 -9.86 15.42
N TYR A 23 3.94 -10.85 15.42
CA TYR A 23 4.20 -12.17 14.86
C TYR A 23 4.45 -12.09 13.35
N PHE A 24 3.61 -11.38 12.59
CA PHE A 24 3.81 -11.16 11.16
C PHE A 24 5.04 -10.31 10.78
N GLY A 25 5.79 -9.80 11.76
CA GLY A 25 7.10 -9.18 11.54
C GLY A 25 8.28 -10.15 11.64
N ARG A 26 8.03 -11.46 11.80
CA ARG A 26 9.07 -12.47 12.04
C ARG A 26 9.19 -13.46 10.88
N PRO A 27 10.40 -14.02 10.62
CA PRO A 27 10.60 -14.99 9.53
C PRO A 27 9.70 -16.23 9.62
N GLU A 28 9.37 -16.68 10.83
CA GLU A 28 8.52 -17.85 11.04
C GLU A 28 7.08 -17.65 10.55
N ALA A 29 6.64 -16.39 10.43
CA ALA A 29 5.34 -16.06 9.85
C ALA A 29 5.40 -16.07 8.31
N ASP A 30 6.53 -15.67 7.71
CA ASP A 30 6.73 -15.76 6.26
C ASP A 30 6.74 -17.22 5.80
N GLU A 31 7.40 -18.11 6.55
CA GLU A 31 7.37 -19.55 6.29
C GLU A 31 5.95 -20.12 6.34
N GLU A 32 5.15 -19.72 7.32
CA GLU A 32 3.76 -20.16 7.44
C GLU A 32 2.90 -19.62 6.29
N VAL A 33 3.12 -18.37 5.87
CA VAL A 33 2.45 -17.74 4.72
C VAL A 33 2.74 -18.50 3.43
N ASP A 34 4.00 -18.86 3.14
CA ASP A 34 4.37 -19.64 1.95
C ASP A 34 3.82 -21.08 2.03
N GLN A 35 3.91 -21.73 3.19
CA GLN A 35 3.38 -23.08 3.39
C GLN A 35 1.87 -23.13 3.14
N LEU A 36 1.14 -22.15 3.66
CA LEU A 36 -0.29 -22.02 3.40
C LEU A 36 -0.53 -21.56 1.95
N GLY A 37 0.44 -20.94 1.29
CA GLY A 37 0.35 -20.39 -0.07
C GLY A 37 -0.47 -19.10 -0.14
N LEU A 38 -0.47 -18.31 0.94
CA LEU A 38 -1.20 -17.03 1.03
C LEU A 38 -0.55 -15.93 0.19
N ASP A 39 0.71 -16.13 -0.20
CA ASP A 39 1.53 -15.30 -1.09
C ASP A 39 1.38 -15.66 -2.58
N ARG A 40 0.50 -16.61 -2.92
CA ARG A 40 0.24 -17.04 -4.31
C ARG A 40 -1.07 -16.46 -4.82
N ARG A 41 -1.12 -16.10 -6.11
CA ARG A 41 -2.35 -15.63 -6.76
C ARG A 41 -3.37 -16.76 -6.86
N ARG A 42 -4.30 -16.80 -5.92
CA ARG A 42 -5.41 -17.77 -5.87
C ARG A 42 -6.61 -17.17 -5.15
N LEU A 43 -7.73 -17.87 -5.16
CA LEU A 43 -8.89 -17.50 -4.37
C LEU A 43 -8.53 -17.45 -2.87
N PRO A 44 -9.12 -16.52 -2.09
CA PRO A 44 -8.91 -16.48 -0.65
C PRO A 44 -9.21 -17.84 -0.01
N MET A 45 -8.33 -18.31 0.85
CA MET A 45 -8.41 -19.61 1.52
C MET A 45 -9.29 -19.49 2.76
N LEU A 46 -10.26 -20.39 2.90
CA LEU A 46 -11.02 -20.53 4.16
C LEU A 46 -10.18 -21.31 5.18
N ALA A 47 -10.34 -21.02 6.47
CA ALA A 47 -9.64 -21.76 7.51
C ALA A 47 -10.04 -23.24 7.52
N SER A 48 -11.29 -23.56 7.14
CA SER A 48 -11.75 -24.93 6.93
C SER A 48 -11.05 -25.67 5.78
N GLU A 49 -10.35 -24.96 4.89
CA GLU A 49 -9.59 -25.53 3.77
C GLU A 49 -8.11 -25.74 4.13
N ILE A 50 -7.68 -25.33 5.33
CA ILE A 50 -6.31 -25.56 5.81
C ILE A 50 -6.09 -27.06 6.04
N PRO A 51 -4.98 -27.64 5.54
CA PRO A 51 -4.63 -29.02 5.83
C PRO A 51 -4.30 -29.20 7.32
N GLY A 52 -5.06 -30.07 7.99
CA GLY A 52 -4.85 -30.37 9.42
C GLY A 52 -5.65 -29.46 10.36
N PRO A 53 -5.51 -29.67 11.68
CA PRO A 53 -6.23 -28.89 12.67
C PRO A 53 -5.62 -27.48 12.81
N LEU A 54 -6.48 -26.47 13.03
CA LEU A 54 -6.03 -25.08 13.23
C LEU A 54 -5.08 -24.90 14.43
N THR A 55 -5.10 -25.82 15.39
CA THR A 55 -4.16 -25.83 16.53
C THR A 55 -2.71 -26.13 16.13
N GLU A 56 -2.47 -26.60 14.90
CA GLU A 56 -1.13 -26.85 14.36
C GLU A 56 -0.60 -25.68 13.52
N VAL A 57 -1.44 -24.70 13.20
CA VAL A 57 -1.03 -23.47 12.51
C VAL A 57 -0.69 -22.41 13.56
N ARG A 58 0.54 -21.91 13.58
CA ARG A 58 1.11 -21.04 14.62
C ARG A 58 0.28 -19.77 14.82
N ALA A 59 -0.05 -19.05 13.74
CA ALA A 59 -0.93 -17.87 13.85
C ALA A 59 -2.26 -18.23 14.54
N TRP A 60 -2.83 -19.39 14.22
CA TRP A 60 -4.06 -19.85 14.82
C TRP A 60 -3.90 -20.27 16.28
N ALA A 61 -2.94 -21.14 16.59
CA ALA A 61 -2.71 -21.69 17.92
C ALA A 61 -2.34 -20.61 18.93
N ASP A 62 -1.43 -19.71 18.56
CA ASP A 62 -0.80 -18.78 19.50
C ASP A 62 -1.55 -17.46 19.61
N HIS A 63 -2.33 -17.09 18.59
CA HIS A 63 -2.96 -15.77 18.52
C HIS A 63 -4.47 -15.81 18.26
N LEU A 64 -4.94 -16.53 17.25
CA LEU A 64 -6.34 -16.41 16.82
C LEU A 64 -7.31 -17.26 17.66
N LEU A 65 -6.96 -18.50 17.97
CA LEU A 65 -7.76 -19.37 18.83
C LEU A 65 -7.86 -18.83 20.27
N PRO A 66 -6.77 -18.37 20.91
CA PRO A 66 -6.85 -17.74 22.24
C PRO A 66 -7.71 -16.46 22.23
N ALA A 67 -7.73 -15.73 21.11
CA ALA A 67 -8.57 -14.55 20.93
C ALA A 67 -10.04 -14.84 20.63
N GLY A 68 -10.44 -16.11 20.59
CA GLY A 68 -11.83 -16.52 20.37
C GLY A 68 -12.24 -16.68 18.91
N PHE A 69 -11.34 -16.45 17.94
CA PHE A 69 -11.62 -16.74 16.54
C PHE A 69 -11.65 -18.25 16.31
N ARG A 70 -12.59 -18.72 15.49
CA ARG A 70 -12.81 -20.14 15.21
C ARG A 70 -12.86 -20.44 13.73
N GLN A 71 -13.02 -19.41 12.90
CA GLN A 71 -13.11 -19.54 11.45
C GLN A 71 -12.61 -18.24 10.81
N GLY A 72 -12.16 -18.33 9.56
CA GLY A 72 -11.58 -17.19 8.87
C GLY A 72 -11.45 -17.41 7.37
N VAL A 73 -11.20 -16.32 6.65
CA VAL A 73 -10.82 -16.35 5.24
C VAL A 73 -9.66 -15.38 5.03
N ALA A 74 -8.62 -15.82 4.33
CA ALA A 74 -7.42 -15.04 4.07
C ALA A 74 -7.07 -15.09 2.58
N GLY A 75 -6.84 -13.92 1.97
CA GLY A 75 -6.45 -13.80 0.56
C GLY A 75 -5.27 -12.87 0.38
N GLY A 76 -4.34 -13.25 -0.49
CA GLY A 76 -3.24 -12.38 -0.90
C GLY A 76 -3.76 -11.13 -1.63
N LEU A 77 -3.12 -10.01 -1.35
CA LEU A 77 -3.30 -8.73 -2.01
C LEU A 77 -2.24 -8.64 -3.10
N PHE A 78 -2.70 -8.56 -4.34
CA PHE A 78 -1.81 -8.40 -5.48
C PHE A 78 -2.23 -7.20 -6.32
N THR A 79 -1.27 -6.35 -6.63
CA THR A 79 -1.42 -5.20 -7.53
C THR A 79 -1.75 -5.65 -8.95
N THR A 80 -2.26 -4.75 -9.78
CA THR A 80 -2.60 -5.07 -11.18
C THR A 80 -1.42 -5.70 -11.96
N ASP A 81 -0.17 -5.29 -11.68
CA ASP A 81 1.04 -5.73 -12.38
C ASP A 81 1.55 -7.14 -12.04
N GLY A 82 1.09 -7.76 -10.95
CA GLY A 82 1.63 -9.05 -10.53
C GLY A 82 2.02 -9.12 -9.06
N ARG A 83 2.51 -8.03 -8.50
CA ARG A 83 3.26 -8.02 -7.24
C ARG A 83 2.39 -8.29 -6.01
N HIS A 84 2.92 -9.09 -5.09
CA HIS A 84 2.30 -9.37 -3.79
C HIS A 84 2.61 -8.22 -2.81
N VAL A 85 1.58 -7.63 -2.20
CA VAL A 85 1.72 -6.49 -1.28
C VAL A 85 1.29 -6.81 0.15
N GLY A 86 0.82 -8.04 0.40
CA GLY A 86 0.40 -8.52 1.72
C GLY A 86 -0.84 -9.39 1.59
N PHE A 87 -1.58 -9.61 2.68
CA PHE A 87 -2.83 -10.38 2.65
C PHE A 87 -3.90 -9.69 3.48
N LEU A 88 -5.15 -9.90 3.11
CA LEU A 88 -6.34 -9.48 3.85
C LEU A 88 -6.98 -10.71 4.50
N SER A 89 -7.26 -10.61 5.80
CA SER A 89 -7.96 -11.66 6.54
C SER A 89 -9.24 -11.13 7.17
N LEU A 90 -10.32 -11.92 7.08
CA LEU A 90 -11.54 -11.75 7.85
C LEU A 90 -11.65 -12.92 8.82
N LEU A 91 -11.79 -12.61 10.11
CA LEU A 91 -11.76 -13.58 11.21
C LEU A 91 -13.06 -13.50 12.01
N CYS A 92 -13.64 -14.66 12.34
CA CYS A 92 -14.92 -14.75 13.04
C CYS A 92 -14.86 -15.75 14.19
N ALA A 93 -15.57 -15.42 15.28
CA ALA A 93 -15.77 -16.33 16.41
C ALA A 93 -16.84 -17.40 16.12
N ASP A 94 -17.82 -17.08 15.28
CA ASP A 94 -18.82 -18.03 14.79
C ASP A 94 -18.15 -19.05 13.85
N PRO A 95 -18.12 -20.35 14.16
CA PRO A 95 -17.47 -21.34 13.31
C PRO A 95 -18.16 -21.57 11.96
N SER A 96 -19.41 -21.13 11.80
CA SER A 96 -20.19 -21.26 10.57
C SER A 96 -19.87 -20.18 9.51
N ARG A 97 -19.08 -19.17 9.89
CA ARG A 97 -18.69 -18.01 9.06
C ARG A 97 -17.23 -17.67 9.29
N PRO A 98 -16.49 -17.14 8.30
CA PRO A 98 -16.87 -16.95 6.90
C PRO A 98 -17.06 -18.28 6.15
N ASN A 99 -17.91 -18.23 5.12
CA ASN A 99 -18.21 -19.36 4.23
C ASN A 99 -18.01 -18.96 2.74
N PRO A 100 -18.29 -19.83 1.75
CA PRO A 100 -17.96 -19.55 0.36
C PRO A 100 -18.54 -18.24 -0.23
N PRO A 101 -19.78 -17.81 0.11
CA PRO A 101 -20.25 -16.46 -0.16
C PRO A 101 -19.36 -15.34 0.40
N ASP A 102 -18.95 -15.42 1.67
CA ASP A 102 -18.11 -14.41 2.32
C ASP A 102 -16.72 -14.35 1.65
N ARG A 103 -16.19 -15.50 1.23
CA ARG A 103 -14.96 -15.59 0.43
C ARG A 103 -15.04 -14.77 -0.87
N ARG A 104 -16.17 -14.78 -1.56
CA ARG A 104 -16.32 -14.00 -2.82
C ARG A 104 -16.28 -12.51 -2.56
N ILE A 105 -16.84 -12.06 -1.43
CA ILE A 105 -16.76 -10.65 -1.00
C ILE A 105 -15.31 -10.29 -0.73
N VAL A 106 -14.59 -11.11 0.05
CA VAL A 106 -13.17 -10.86 0.33
C VAL A 106 -12.35 -10.83 -0.95
N ALA A 107 -12.60 -11.75 -1.90
CA ALA A 107 -11.92 -11.75 -3.19
C ALA A 107 -12.14 -10.45 -4.00
N ALA A 108 -13.36 -9.91 -3.99
CA ALA A 108 -13.67 -8.65 -4.67
C ALA A 108 -12.97 -7.46 -3.99
N VAL A 109 -12.96 -7.44 -2.65
CA VAL A 109 -12.35 -6.37 -1.86
C VAL A 109 -10.83 -6.39 -1.94
N THR A 110 -10.19 -7.57 -1.96
CA THR A 110 -8.73 -7.69 -2.07
C THR A 110 -8.17 -7.02 -3.32
N ALA A 111 -8.89 -7.09 -4.45
CA ALA A 111 -8.45 -6.47 -5.70
C ALA A 111 -8.43 -4.94 -5.59
N VAL A 112 -9.46 -4.34 -5.00
CA VAL A 112 -9.57 -2.89 -4.83
C VAL A 112 -8.52 -2.38 -3.83
N ILE A 113 -8.34 -3.08 -2.71
CA ILE A 113 -7.42 -2.67 -1.65
C ILE A 113 -5.96 -2.75 -2.11
N ALA A 114 -5.59 -3.74 -2.92
CA ALA A 114 -4.21 -3.92 -3.34
C ALA A 114 -3.68 -2.72 -4.15
N ASP A 115 -4.46 -2.25 -5.12
CA ASP A 115 -4.07 -1.09 -5.94
C ASP A 115 -4.04 0.21 -5.11
N ASP A 116 -4.97 0.40 -4.17
CA ASP A 116 -4.99 1.58 -3.30
C ASP A 116 -3.80 1.62 -2.32
N LEU A 117 -3.43 0.46 -1.75
CA LEU A 117 -2.25 0.33 -0.89
C LEU A 117 -0.98 0.65 -1.66
N ASP A 118 -0.91 0.22 -2.92
CA ASP A 118 0.24 0.47 -3.76
C ASP A 118 0.43 1.94 -4.10
N ARG A 119 -0.65 2.63 -4.48
CA ARG A 119 -0.63 4.10 -4.66
C ARG A 119 -0.17 4.82 -3.40
N THR A 120 -0.65 4.39 -2.23
CA THR A 120 -0.25 4.98 -0.95
C THR A 120 1.24 4.77 -0.66
N ARG A 121 1.78 3.61 -1.05
CA ARG A 121 3.20 3.31 -0.94
C ARG A 121 4.05 4.18 -1.87
N GLU A 122 3.66 4.34 -3.13
CA GLU A 122 4.36 5.22 -4.09
C GLU A 122 4.39 6.68 -3.60
N ILE A 123 3.27 7.16 -3.03
CA ILE A 123 3.19 8.48 -2.41
C ILE A 123 4.13 8.57 -1.20
N ALA A 124 4.16 7.56 -0.33
CA ALA A 124 5.04 7.53 0.84
C ALA A 124 6.52 7.49 0.45
N GLU A 125 6.89 6.70 -0.57
CA GLU A 125 8.25 6.64 -1.11
C GLU A 125 8.67 7.99 -1.70
N THR A 126 7.80 8.63 -2.47
CA THR A 126 8.01 9.99 -2.98
C THR A 126 8.16 11.01 -1.83
N ALA A 127 7.32 10.91 -0.80
CA ALA A 127 7.39 11.77 0.38
C ALA A 127 8.69 11.59 1.17
N LEU A 128 9.26 10.37 1.21
CA LEU A 128 10.57 10.12 1.83
C LEU A 128 11.73 10.75 1.06
N VAL A 129 11.64 10.83 -0.27
CA VAL A 129 12.61 11.59 -1.09
C VAL A 129 12.50 13.08 -0.78
N ILE A 130 11.28 13.62 -0.75
CA ILE A 130 11.00 15.02 -0.42
C ILE A 130 11.45 15.37 1.01
N GLY A 131 11.23 14.49 1.99
CA GLY A 131 11.58 14.72 3.39
C GLY A 131 13.09 14.88 3.65
N ARG A 132 13.94 14.52 2.68
CA ARG A 132 15.39 14.77 2.73
C ARG A 132 15.85 15.88 1.78
N ALA A 133 14.93 16.46 1.00
CA ALA A 133 15.24 17.51 0.05
C ALA A 133 15.46 18.84 0.78
N SER A 134 16.50 19.58 0.37
CA SER A 134 16.79 20.92 0.88
C SER A 134 16.03 22.02 0.13
N ALA A 135 15.48 21.71 -1.06
CA ALA A 135 14.69 22.59 -1.93
C ALA A 135 13.87 21.75 -2.92
N GLY A 136 12.79 22.29 -3.51
CA GLY A 136 11.98 21.52 -4.46
C GLY A 136 10.95 22.32 -5.25
N VAL A 137 10.69 21.85 -6.48
CA VAL A 137 9.70 22.40 -7.41
C VAL A 137 8.91 21.28 -8.09
N VAL A 138 7.74 21.59 -8.60
CA VAL A 138 6.93 20.73 -9.48
C VAL A 138 7.16 21.17 -10.92
N LEU A 139 7.65 20.24 -11.76
CA LEU A 139 7.72 20.43 -13.20
C LEU A 139 6.47 19.81 -13.84
N THR A 140 5.64 20.62 -14.48
CA THR A 140 4.45 20.14 -15.18
C THR A 140 4.80 19.58 -16.56
N ARG A 141 3.91 18.77 -17.14
CA ARG A 141 4.06 18.29 -18.53
C ARG A 141 4.11 19.43 -19.55
N GLY A 142 3.52 20.59 -19.23
CA GLY A 142 3.60 21.80 -20.07
C GLY A 142 4.94 22.53 -19.98
N GLY A 143 5.86 22.07 -19.12
CA GLY A 143 7.15 22.73 -18.86
C GLY A 143 7.09 23.80 -17.77
N ASP A 144 5.92 24.07 -17.19
CA ASP A 144 5.81 25.04 -16.10
C ASP A 144 6.50 24.53 -14.83
N VAL A 145 7.14 25.46 -14.12
CA VAL A 145 7.83 25.21 -12.86
C VAL A 145 7.04 25.88 -11.75
N LEU A 146 6.49 25.08 -10.84
CA LEU A 146 5.69 25.54 -9.72
C LEU A 146 6.41 25.25 -8.39
N PRO A 147 6.26 26.09 -7.35
CA PRO A 147 6.87 25.81 -6.06
C PRO A 147 6.26 24.54 -5.43
N LEU A 148 7.07 23.72 -4.76
CA LEU A 148 6.56 22.62 -3.94
C LEU A 148 6.30 23.12 -2.51
N PRO A 149 5.05 23.12 -2.01
CA PRO A 149 4.75 23.64 -0.68
C PRO A 149 5.56 22.95 0.42
N GLY A 150 6.19 23.75 1.28
CA GLY A 150 6.99 23.26 2.41
C GLY A 150 8.47 23.02 2.10
N LEU A 151 8.91 23.17 0.84
CA LEU A 151 10.32 23.24 0.49
C LEU A 151 10.69 24.66 0.02
N PRO A 152 11.91 25.15 0.35
CA PRO A 152 12.38 26.44 -0.13
C PRO A 152 12.81 26.38 -1.61
N ASP A 153 12.93 27.55 -2.23
CA ASP A 153 13.45 27.68 -3.60
C ASP A 153 14.97 27.47 -3.64
N ASP A 154 15.48 27.01 -4.79
CA ASP A 154 16.92 26.96 -5.10
C ASP A 154 17.17 27.47 -6.53
N ARG A 155 18.29 28.15 -6.75
CA ARG A 155 18.68 28.65 -8.08
C ARG A 155 18.81 27.53 -9.13
N LEU A 156 19.19 26.32 -8.71
CA LEU A 156 19.29 25.15 -9.58
C LEU A 156 17.90 24.67 -10.03
N LEU A 157 16.85 25.06 -9.32
CA LEU A 157 15.45 24.75 -9.60
C LEU A 157 14.67 25.95 -10.15
N ALA A 158 15.35 27.06 -10.45
CA ALA A 158 14.71 28.23 -11.05
C ALA A 158 14.27 27.94 -12.51
N PRO A 159 13.17 28.56 -12.99
CA PRO A 159 12.75 28.45 -14.38
C PRO A 159 13.89 28.72 -15.37
N GLY A 160 14.06 27.84 -16.35
CA GLY A 160 15.15 27.92 -17.34
C GLY A 160 16.51 27.37 -16.88
N SER A 161 16.61 26.81 -15.67
CA SER A 161 17.81 26.10 -15.23
C SER A 161 18.09 24.87 -16.10
N PRO A 162 19.37 24.60 -16.46
CA PRO A 162 19.75 23.38 -17.18
C PRO A 162 19.35 22.08 -16.48
N VAL A 163 19.28 22.09 -15.14
CA VAL A 163 18.85 20.95 -14.33
C VAL A 163 17.41 20.54 -14.66
N LEU A 164 16.53 21.52 -14.89
CA LEU A 164 15.13 21.24 -15.21
C LEU A 164 14.95 20.74 -16.65
N ALA A 165 15.79 21.17 -17.58
CA ALA A 165 15.80 20.64 -18.95
C ALA A 165 16.21 19.16 -18.97
N VAL A 166 17.30 18.82 -18.28
CA VAL A 166 17.75 17.42 -18.14
C VAL A 166 16.68 16.57 -17.44
N ALA A 167 16.07 17.10 -16.38
CA ALA A 167 14.98 16.40 -15.69
C ALA A 167 13.77 16.16 -16.60
N ALA A 168 13.40 17.12 -17.45
CA ALA A 168 12.30 16.99 -18.39
C ALA A 168 12.56 15.89 -19.43
N ASP A 169 13.77 15.88 -20.01
CA ASP A 169 14.17 14.90 -21.01
C ASP A 169 14.19 13.48 -20.42
N GLU A 170 14.82 13.31 -19.25
CA GLU A 170 14.90 12.02 -18.56
C GLU A 170 13.52 11.49 -18.12
N LEU A 171 12.61 12.36 -17.68
CA LEU A 171 11.25 11.96 -17.31
C LEU A 171 10.36 11.69 -18.53
N ALA A 172 10.68 12.23 -19.70
CA ALA A 172 10.00 11.86 -20.95
C ALA A 172 10.40 10.46 -21.42
N ASP A 173 11.62 10.04 -21.10
CA ASP A 173 12.16 8.72 -21.44
C ASP A 173 11.90 7.65 -20.34
N ASN A 174 11.52 8.05 -19.12
CA ASN A 174 11.35 7.16 -17.97
C ASN A 174 10.15 7.54 -17.07
N ASP A 175 9.25 6.59 -16.80
CA ASP A 175 7.99 6.80 -16.05
C ASP A 175 8.12 6.78 -14.52
N ALA A 176 9.32 6.61 -13.96
CA ALA A 176 9.51 6.41 -12.51
C ALA A 176 10.22 7.60 -11.83
N TYR A 177 11.55 7.59 -11.84
CA TYR A 177 12.38 8.60 -11.20
C TYR A 177 13.81 8.57 -11.76
N THR A 178 14.51 9.70 -11.66
CA THR A 178 15.94 9.81 -12.00
C THR A 178 16.67 10.61 -10.92
N THR A 179 17.97 10.35 -10.75
CA THR A 179 18.83 11.12 -9.84
C THR A 179 20.15 11.39 -10.52
N PHE A 180 20.56 12.65 -10.51
CA PHE A 180 21.80 13.09 -11.13
C PHE A 180 22.48 14.17 -10.31
N LEU A 181 23.76 14.38 -10.57
CA LEU A 181 24.58 15.37 -9.87
C LEU A 181 24.57 16.69 -10.64
N ALA A 182 24.16 17.77 -9.97
CA ALA A 182 24.22 19.12 -10.51
C ALA A 182 25.44 19.86 -9.95
N PRO A 183 26.26 20.53 -10.79
CA PRO A 183 27.32 21.40 -10.32
C PRO A 183 26.78 22.57 -9.50
N ALA A 184 27.29 22.78 -8.29
CA ALA A 184 26.93 23.92 -7.46
C ALA A 184 27.97 25.05 -7.60
N PRO A 185 27.57 26.31 -7.89
CA PRO A 185 28.50 27.42 -7.81
C PRO A 185 28.96 27.69 -6.36
N GLY A 186 30.24 27.42 -6.08
CA GLY A 186 30.90 27.67 -4.79
C GLY A 186 32.40 27.37 -4.88
N THR A 187 33.21 27.96 -3.98
CA THR A 187 34.67 27.75 -3.93
C THR A 187 34.99 26.36 -3.36
N GLY A 188 34.77 25.33 -4.18
CA GLY A 188 34.94 23.94 -3.82
C GLY A 188 33.98 23.11 -4.66
N SER A 189 34.50 22.13 -5.38
CA SER A 189 33.74 21.22 -6.24
C SER A 189 32.82 20.31 -5.40
N CYS A 190 31.72 20.87 -4.87
CA CYS A 190 30.64 20.09 -4.27
C CYS A 190 29.50 20.02 -5.29
N ALA A 191 29.20 18.80 -5.75
CA ALA A 191 27.99 18.55 -6.52
C ALA A 191 26.80 18.41 -5.57
N HIS A 192 25.65 18.98 -5.94
CA HIS A 192 24.40 18.73 -5.24
C HIS A 192 23.64 17.59 -5.94
N PRO A 193 23.21 16.55 -5.21
CA PRO A 193 22.31 15.55 -5.77
C PRO A 193 20.95 16.19 -6.05
N ALA A 194 20.47 16.05 -7.28
CA ALA A 194 19.13 16.39 -7.69
C ALA A 194 18.36 15.08 -7.96
N THR A 195 17.20 14.93 -7.34
CA THR A 195 16.30 13.80 -7.57
C THR A 195 15.01 14.33 -8.18
N CYS A 196 14.58 13.71 -9.27
CA CYS A 196 13.33 14.02 -9.95
C CYS A 196 12.48 12.74 -9.98
N ALA A 197 11.20 12.87 -9.66
CA ALA A 197 10.25 11.75 -9.70
C ALA A 197 9.04 12.17 -10.52
N ALA A 198 8.60 11.29 -11.42
CA ALA A 198 7.30 11.46 -12.07
C ALA A 198 6.23 11.18 -11.02
N SER A 199 5.20 12.02 -10.95
CA SER A 199 3.96 11.56 -10.32
C SER A 199 3.31 10.54 -11.25
N PRO A 200 2.89 9.37 -10.77
CA PRO A 200 2.13 8.45 -11.60
C PRO A 200 0.91 9.19 -12.17
N PRO A 201 0.51 8.91 -13.42
CA PRO A 201 -0.65 9.55 -14.00
C PRO A 201 -1.85 9.32 -13.07
N TRP A 202 -2.49 10.41 -12.66
CA TRP A 202 -3.79 10.38 -12.02
C TRP A 202 -4.79 9.90 -13.06
N THR A 203 -4.90 8.60 -13.28
CA THR A 203 -6.05 8.04 -13.95
C THR A 203 -7.20 8.09 -12.96
N SER A 204 -7.75 9.30 -12.75
CA SER A 204 -9.14 9.42 -12.35
C SER A 204 -9.90 8.58 -13.39
N GLY A 205 -10.43 7.42 -12.98
CA GLY A 205 -11.17 6.54 -13.87
C GLY A 205 -12.09 7.39 -14.75
N SER A 206 -11.92 7.26 -16.06
CA SER A 206 -12.75 7.94 -17.03
C SER A 206 -14.17 7.40 -16.87
N TRP A 207 -14.94 8.03 -15.98
CA TRP A 207 -16.38 8.07 -16.13
C TRP A 207 -16.62 8.96 -17.34
N ASP A 208 -16.63 8.31 -18.50
CA ASP A 208 -17.03 8.93 -19.75
C ASP A 208 -18.48 9.39 -19.58
N CYS A 209 -18.63 10.68 -19.33
CA CYS A 209 -19.90 11.36 -19.12
C CYS A 209 -20.04 12.44 -20.19
N SER A 210 -20.14 12.02 -21.46
CA SER A 210 -20.89 12.64 -22.56
C SER A 210 -20.38 12.04 -23.89
N SER A 211 -21.17 11.30 -24.67
CA SER A 211 -22.39 11.81 -25.29
C SER A 211 -23.13 10.68 -26.03
N ARG A 212 -24.45 10.86 -26.08
CA ARG A 212 -25.47 10.00 -26.71
C ARG A 212 -25.28 9.86 -28.22
N ALA A 213 -25.74 8.72 -28.73
CA ALA A 213 -26.80 8.72 -29.74
C ALA A 213 -28.01 7.97 -29.16
#